data_AF-A0A2K1KL57-F1
#
_entry.id   AF-A0A2K1KL57-F1
#
_cell.length_a   1.000
_cell.length_b   1.000
_cell.length_c   1.000
_cell.angle_alpha   90.00
_cell.angle_beta   90.00
_cell.angle_gamma   90.00
#
_symmetry.space_group_name_H-M   'P 1'
#
loop_
_entity.id
_entity.type
_entity.pdbx_description
1 polymer ?
#
loop_
_entity_poly.entity_id
_entity_poly.type
_entity_poly.pdbx_seq_one_letter_code
_entity_poly.pdbx_strand_id
1 'polypeptide(L)'
;MDKEVVDFDSILWSSLPPDIWERVLSYLPERALCKFRTVCKKWHSLPTFRSFRDLRAELHPKQPTIIVAHCYRFGAVYDREQNDWSVIDFSFLRAAFAAVGVRYYKIQAAEGSLLAVWSASSSEKKKAVVICNPVAKTWRYLPPMAIHTDIRMVVHMAVDKKTSGLRIFVFGFENRTTSEPLFQIYDSLSNSWSLYSYPSRILQSSRPLSGVLHNETFYALFYDIVAQNHILMSFNVAEELWTDVRVHFPRFFVTGQLLVANSRLYLVTPCKEIGGHPTRFVLNLDISEICIPASKCSRVTELPSSVFSLLFGSSHRVCLSSWVTMVFDNSICFVSNLGQTIVHNEVADLWHPLTPCSIPTVGLLFGSSFTLDVCMPV
;
A
#
# COMPACT_ATOMS: atom_id res chain seq x y z
N MET A 1 17.76 10.33 42.01
CA MET A 1 18.54 10.03 40.79
C MET A 1 18.72 11.35 40.08
N ASP A 2 19.81 12.04 40.42
CA ASP A 2 20.17 13.30 39.78
C ASP A 2 20.54 13.00 38.32
N LYS A 3 19.81 13.62 37.39
CA LYS A 3 20.21 13.60 35.98
C LYS A 3 21.45 14.47 35.89
N GLU A 4 22.61 13.86 35.66
CA GLU A 4 23.80 14.59 35.21
C GLU A 4 23.39 15.43 34.00
N VAL A 5 23.39 16.75 34.19
CA VAL A 5 23.27 17.69 33.09
C VAL A 5 24.61 17.64 32.39
N VAL A 6 24.68 16.88 31.29
CA VAL A 6 25.83 16.90 30.40
C VAL A 6 25.92 18.31 29.82
N ASP A 7 26.88 19.09 30.32
CA ASP A 7 27.18 20.42 29.81
C ASP A 7 27.89 20.27 28.47
N PHE A 8 27.17 20.55 27.39
CA PHE A 8 27.69 20.44 26.04
C PHE A 8 28.48 21.72 25.71
N ASP A 9 29.78 21.58 25.45
CA ASP A 9 30.65 22.70 25.06
C ASP A 9 30.13 23.40 23.79
N SER A 10 29.47 24.56 23.98
CA SER A 10 28.83 25.33 22.91
C SER A 10 29.78 25.69 21.77
N ILE A 11 31.08 25.83 22.02
CA ILE A 11 32.09 26.20 21.02
C ILE A 11 32.42 24.98 20.15
N LEU A 12 32.58 23.81 20.78
CA LEU A 12 32.80 22.55 20.07
C LEU A 12 31.61 22.23 19.14
N TRP A 13 30.37 22.33 19.64
CA TRP A 13 29.18 21.97 18.85
C TRP A 13 28.83 23.00 17.76
N SER A 14 29.15 24.28 17.98
CA SER A 14 28.94 25.32 16.96
C SER A 14 30.00 25.33 15.85
N SER A 15 31.16 24.70 16.09
CA SER A 15 32.25 24.56 15.13
C SER A 15 32.25 23.25 14.35
N LEU A 16 31.25 22.38 14.58
CA LEU A 16 31.13 21.11 13.87
C LEU A 16 31.00 21.32 12.35
N PRO A 17 31.82 20.62 11.54
CA PRO A 17 31.73 20.67 10.10
C PRO A 17 30.34 20.26 9.56
N PRO A 18 29.89 20.86 8.44
CA PRO A 18 28.60 20.56 7.82
C PRO A 18 28.27 19.09 7.64
N ASP A 19 29.22 18.35 7.09
CA ASP A 19 29.16 16.94 6.80
C ASP A 19 28.93 16.08 8.04
N ILE A 20 29.47 16.46 9.21
CA ILE A 20 29.32 15.69 10.43
C ILE A 20 27.87 15.75 10.94
N TRP A 21 27.26 16.93 11.04
CA TRP A 21 25.88 17.00 11.49
C TRP A 21 24.90 16.47 10.43
N GLU A 22 25.18 16.62 9.14
CA GLU A 22 24.38 15.96 8.08
C GLU A 22 24.40 14.44 8.26
N ARG A 23 25.58 13.87 8.54
CA ARG A 23 25.70 12.44 8.82
C ARG A 23 24.96 12.03 10.10
N VAL A 24 25.07 12.79 11.19
CA VAL A 24 24.30 12.51 12.42
C VAL A 24 22.80 12.55 12.15
N LEU A 25 22.31 13.58 11.46
CA LEU A 25 20.88 13.72 11.14
C LEU A 25 20.40 12.63 10.17
N SER A 26 21.28 12.08 9.32
CA SER A 26 20.93 10.98 8.40
C SER A 26 20.57 9.68 9.14
N TYR A 27 21.11 9.45 10.35
CA TYR A 27 20.77 8.29 11.18
C TYR A 27 19.46 8.42 11.94
N LEU A 28 18.90 9.64 12.04
CA LEU A 28 17.72 9.86 12.85
C LEU A 28 16.48 9.19 12.24
N PRO A 29 15.66 8.48 13.05
CA PRO A 29 14.35 8.02 12.63
C PRO A 29 13.49 9.16 12.09
N GLU A 30 12.54 8.84 11.21
CA GLU A 30 11.68 9.82 10.53
C GLU A 30 11.00 10.80 11.50
N ARG A 31 10.50 10.31 12.64
CA ARG A 31 9.85 11.16 13.64
C ARG A 31 10.81 12.17 14.27
N ALA A 32 12.04 11.75 14.57
CA ALA A 32 13.06 12.64 15.08
C ALA A 32 13.44 13.66 14.01
N LEU A 33 13.72 13.21 12.77
CA LEU A 33 14.06 14.12 11.68
C LEU A 33 12.97 15.16 11.41
N CYS A 34 11.69 14.77 11.51
CA CYS A 34 10.56 15.72 11.42
C CYS A 34 10.60 16.80 12.50
N LYS A 35 10.99 16.46 13.74
CA LYS A 35 11.17 17.45 14.82
C LYS A 35 12.37 18.36 14.56
N PHE A 36 13.48 17.82 14.05
CA PHE A 36 14.66 18.64 13.71
C PHE A 36 14.36 19.70 12.64
N ARG A 37 13.45 19.42 11.70
CA ARG A 37 12.99 20.38 10.69
C ARG A 37 12.29 21.62 11.26
N THR A 38 11.90 21.62 12.53
CA THR A 38 11.25 22.78 13.18
C THR A 38 12.24 23.71 13.89
N VAL A 39 13.52 23.34 13.95
CA VAL A 39 14.54 24.09 14.71
C VAL A 39 15.08 25.29 13.93
N CYS A 40 15.46 25.10 12.66
CA CYS A 40 15.98 26.19 11.81
C CYS A 40 15.69 25.97 10.33
N LYS A 41 15.79 27.03 9.51
CA LYS A 41 15.53 26.99 8.06
C LYS A 41 16.44 26.00 7.32
N LYS A 42 17.71 25.89 7.74
CA LYS A 42 18.70 24.98 7.12
C LYS A 42 18.30 23.52 7.31
N TRP A 43 17.93 23.13 8.52
CA TRP A 43 17.48 21.77 8.82
C TRP A 43 16.10 21.48 8.23
N HIS A 44 15.25 22.50 8.11
CA HIS A 44 13.97 22.39 7.43
C HIS A 44 14.12 21.96 5.96
N SER A 45 15.06 22.58 5.23
CA SER A 45 15.34 22.28 3.82
C SER A 45 16.25 21.08 3.62
N LEU A 46 16.90 20.59 4.68
CA LEU A 46 17.88 19.50 4.59
C LEU A 46 17.37 18.27 3.84
N PRO A 47 16.15 17.77 4.09
CA PRO A 47 15.61 16.61 3.37
C PRO A 47 15.46 16.81 1.86
N THR A 48 15.44 18.06 1.38
CA THR A 48 15.31 18.37 -0.06
C THR A 48 16.63 18.29 -0.81
N PHE A 49 17.77 18.32 -0.11
CA PHE A 49 19.08 18.25 -0.75
C PHE A 49 19.40 16.82 -1.18
N ARG A 50 19.84 16.66 -2.43
CA ARG A 50 20.18 15.35 -2.99
C ARG A 50 21.29 14.64 -2.20
N SER A 51 22.33 15.36 -1.78
CA SER A 51 23.43 14.81 -0.97
C SER A 51 22.95 14.16 0.32
N PHE A 52 22.04 14.82 1.04
CA PHE A 52 21.47 14.28 2.27
C PHE A 52 20.56 13.08 2.02
N ARG A 53 19.78 13.10 0.93
CA ARG A 53 18.93 11.97 0.53
C ARG A 53 19.77 10.74 0.19
N ASP A 54 20.83 10.91 -0.58
CA ASP A 54 21.75 9.84 -0.97
C ASP A 54 22.44 9.26 0.28
N LEU A 55 22.89 10.13 1.20
CA LEU A 55 23.47 9.75 2.49
C LEU A 55 22.48 8.97 3.38
N ARG A 56 21.23 9.42 3.47
CA ARG A 56 20.18 8.74 4.24
C ARG A 56 19.80 7.40 3.61
N ALA A 57 19.75 7.32 2.28
CA ALA A 57 19.48 6.07 1.58
C ALA A 57 20.55 5.00 1.86
N GLU A 58 21.80 5.41 2.11
CA GLU A 58 22.92 4.56 2.48
C GLU A 58 22.92 4.19 3.98
N LEU A 59 22.74 5.17 4.86
CA LEU A 59 23.01 5.03 6.30
C LEU A 59 21.77 4.74 7.16
N HIS A 60 20.59 5.20 6.76
CA HIS A 60 19.40 5.11 7.59
C HIS A 60 18.81 3.69 7.57
N PRO A 61 18.58 3.07 8.73
CA PRO A 61 17.87 1.79 8.79
C PRO A 61 16.46 1.95 8.23
N LYS A 62 16.20 1.36 7.06
CA LYS A 62 14.85 1.34 6.48
C LYS A 62 13.99 0.34 7.25
N GLN A 63 13.20 0.84 8.18
CA GLN A 63 12.26 0.01 8.92
C GLN A 63 10.90 -0.02 8.21
N PRO A 64 10.26 -1.19 8.09
CA PRO A 64 8.90 -1.27 7.58
C PRO A 64 7.97 -0.58 8.57
N THR A 65 7.03 0.18 8.04
CA THR A 65 6.00 0.88 8.80
C THR A 65 4.65 0.46 8.24
N ILE A 66 3.64 0.27 9.09
CA ILE A 66 2.29 -0.02 8.62
C ILE A 66 1.56 1.31 8.48
N ILE A 67 0.94 1.55 7.32
CA ILE A 67 -0.03 2.63 7.15
C ILE A 67 -1.40 2.05 6.89
N VAL A 68 -2.34 2.54 7.67
CA VAL A 68 -3.75 2.25 7.54
C VAL A 68 -4.45 3.58 7.33
N ALA A 69 -5.27 3.69 6.29
CA ALA A 69 -5.94 4.95 6.01
C ALA A 69 -7.45 4.77 5.88
N HIS A 70 -8.18 5.67 6.54
CA HIS A 70 -9.62 5.78 6.36
C HIS A 70 -9.91 6.81 5.26
N CYS A 71 -10.93 6.54 4.45
CA CYS A 71 -11.30 7.46 3.40
C CYS A 71 -11.64 8.85 3.95
N TYR A 72 -11.10 9.87 3.29
CA TYR A 72 -11.48 11.29 3.37
C TYR A 72 -10.94 12.14 4.52
N ARG A 73 -10.40 11.58 5.62
CA ARG A 73 -10.06 12.43 6.79
C ARG A 73 -8.77 12.12 7.53
N PHE A 74 -8.49 10.87 7.87
CA PHE A 74 -7.38 10.52 8.77
C PHE A 74 -6.71 9.22 8.33
N GLY A 75 -5.40 9.13 8.57
CA GLY A 75 -4.64 7.89 8.49
C GLY A 75 -3.98 7.58 9.83
N ALA A 76 -3.47 6.37 9.94
CA ALA A 76 -2.74 5.83 11.06
C ALA A 76 -1.42 5.25 10.54
N VAL A 77 -0.34 5.50 11.27
CA VAL A 77 0.96 4.86 11.06
C VAL A 77 1.29 4.09 12.31
N TYR A 78 1.59 2.81 12.17
CA TYR A 78 2.19 2.05 13.25
C TYR A 78 3.72 2.19 13.20
N ASP A 79 4.28 2.76 14.26
CA ASP A 79 5.71 2.86 14.46
C ASP A 79 6.20 1.63 15.24
N ARG A 80 7.05 0.81 14.61
CA ARG A 80 7.58 -0.41 15.21
C ARG A 80 8.42 -0.13 16.45
N GLU A 81 9.24 0.92 16.43
CA GLU A 81 10.17 1.20 17.53
C GLU A 81 9.44 1.55 18.81
N GLN A 82 8.28 2.20 18.67
CA GLN A 82 7.45 2.63 19.79
C GLN A 82 6.32 1.64 20.10
N ASN A 83 6.09 0.67 19.21
CA ASN A 83 4.94 -0.24 19.28
C ASN A 83 3.63 0.54 19.45
N ASP A 84 3.48 1.63 18.70
CA ASP A 84 2.37 2.58 18.88
C ASP A 84 1.88 3.16 17.54
N TRP A 85 0.63 3.60 17.54
CA TRP A 85 -0.02 4.22 16.40
C TRP A 85 0.01 5.74 16.49
N SER A 86 0.46 6.38 15.42
CA SER A 86 0.44 7.83 15.24
C SER A 86 -0.55 8.24 14.15
N VAL A 87 -1.24 9.36 14.36
CA VAL A 87 -2.17 9.92 13.37
C VAL A 87 -1.39 10.55 12.21
N ILE A 88 -1.79 10.25 10.97
CA ILE A 88 -1.41 11.02 9.78
C ILE A 88 -2.41 12.14 9.56
N ASP A 89 -1.87 13.36 9.53
CA ASP A 89 -2.62 14.56 9.21
C ASP A 89 -2.70 14.80 7.69
N PHE A 90 -3.88 14.54 7.11
CA PHE A 90 -4.19 14.83 5.71
C PHE A 90 -4.85 16.21 5.49
N SER A 91 -4.81 17.12 6.49
CA SER A 91 -5.43 18.44 6.36
C SER A 91 -4.85 19.28 5.22
N PHE A 92 -3.55 19.13 4.93
CA PHE A 92 -2.87 19.84 3.84
C PHE A 92 -3.43 19.43 2.46
N LEU A 93 -3.64 18.13 2.23
CA LEU A 93 -4.29 17.63 1.00
C LEU A 93 -5.73 18.14 0.91
N ARG A 94 -6.47 18.08 2.02
CA ARG A 94 -7.86 18.54 2.05
C ARG A 94 -7.98 20.02 1.69
N ALA A 95 -7.11 20.87 2.24
CA ALA A 95 -7.09 22.30 1.93
C ALA A 95 -6.77 22.54 0.45
N ALA A 96 -5.75 21.86 -0.07
CA ALA A 96 -5.37 21.94 -1.48
C ALA A 96 -6.49 21.48 -2.42
N PHE A 97 -7.14 20.35 -2.12
CA PHE A 97 -8.22 19.78 -2.91
C PHE A 97 -9.49 20.64 -2.86
N ALA A 98 -9.82 21.21 -1.70
CA ALA A 98 -10.94 22.14 -1.57
C ALA A 98 -10.75 23.38 -2.47
N ALA A 99 -9.53 23.91 -2.57
CA ALA A 99 -9.22 25.08 -3.41
C ALA A 99 -9.47 24.85 -4.92
N VAL A 100 -9.41 23.60 -5.37
CA VAL A 100 -9.63 23.21 -6.78
C VAL A 100 -10.94 22.45 -7.00
N GLY A 101 -11.85 22.46 -6.02
CA GLY A 101 -13.19 21.88 -6.16
C GLY A 101 -13.23 20.34 -6.09
N VAL A 102 -12.18 19.70 -5.60
CA VAL A 102 -12.18 18.26 -5.30
C VAL A 102 -12.92 18.03 -3.99
N ARG A 103 -14.01 17.25 -4.05
CA ARG A 103 -14.86 16.96 -2.88
C ARG A 103 -14.55 15.62 -2.23
N TYR A 104 -14.00 14.70 -3.00
CA TYR A 104 -13.74 13.32 -2.59
C TYR A 104 -12.35 12.91 -3.07
N TYR A 105 -11.63 12.20 -2.20
CA TYR A 105 -10.38 11.55 -2.57
C TYR A 105 -10.21 10.21 -1.85
N LYS A 106 -9.57 9.24 -2.51
CA LYS A 106 -9.34 7.89 -1.98
C LYS A 106 -7.89 7.48 -2.21
N ILE A 107 -7.25 6.93 -1.18
CA ILE A 107 -5.93 6.29 -1.30
C ILE A 107 -6.13 4.93 -1.96
N GLN A 108 -5.36 4.64 -3.00
CA GLN A 108 -5.49 3.43 -3.82
C GLN A 108 -4.28 2.51 -3.71
N ALA A 109 -3.09 3.08 -3.57
CA ALA A 109 -1.84 2.34 -3.42
C ALA A 109 -0.85 3.14 -2.59
N ALA A 110 0.15 2.46 -2.02
CA ALA A 110 1.25 3.10 -1.32
C ALA A 110 2.51 2.23 -1.40
N GLU A 111 3.66 2.88 -1.54
CA GLU A 111 4.97 2.27 -1.69
C GLU A 111 6.04 3.35 -1.48
N GLY A 112 7.16 2.99 -0.86
CA GLY A 112 8.31 3.89 -0.70
C GLY A 112 7.98 5.29 -0.18
N SER A 113 7.15 5.42 0.86
CA SER A 113 6.65 6.70 1.43
C SER A 113 5.61 7.47 0.65
N LEU A 114 5.31 7.04 -0.55
CA LEU A 114 4.36 7.71 -1.41
C LEU A 114 2.99 7.06 -1.30
N LEU A 115 1.96 7.87 -1.47
CA LEU A 115 0.56 7.47 -1.58
C LEU A 115 0.06 7.85 -2.97
N ALA A 116 -0.54 6.90 -3.68
CA ALA A 116 -1.35 7.17 -4.87
C ALA A 116 -2.79 7.45 -4.44
N VAL A 117 -3.26 8.66 -4.73
CA VAL A 117 -4.56 9.18 -4.31
C VAL A 117 -5.38 9.50 -5.56
N TRP A 118 -6.57 8.93 -5.68
CA TRP A 118 -7.54 9.42 -6.63
C TRP A 118 -8.28 10.60 -6.06
N SER A 119 -8.34 11.68 -6.84
CA SER A 119 -9.16 12.85 -6.56
C SER A 119 -10.30 12.91 -7.58
N ALA A 120 -11.51 13.26 -7.14
CA ALA A 120 -12.57 13.63 -8.08
C ALA A 120 -13.23 14.96 -7.72
N SER A 121 -13.41 15.79 -8.75
CA SER A 121 -14.13 17.05 -8.70
C SER A 121 -15.62 16.88 -8.92
N SER A 122 -16.41 17.87 -8.48
CA SER A 122 -17.85 17.94 -8.75
C SER A 122 -18.19 18.11 -10.23
N SER A 123 -17.24 18.59 -11.06
CA SER A 123 -17.33 18.43 -12.51
C SER A 123 -16.89 17.01 -12.85
N GLU A 124 -17.82 16.18 -13.34
CA GLU A 124 -17.65 14.74 -13.62
C GLU A 124 -16.53 14.38 -14.62
N LYS A 125 -15.80 15.38 -15.15
CA LYS A 125 -14.84 15.25 -16.24
C LYS A 125 -13.36 15.21 -15.81
N LYS A 126 -13.03 15.38 -14.52
CA LYS A 126 -11.62 15.41 -14.06
C LYS A 126 -11.42 14.53 -12.82
N LYS A 127 -11.10 13.26 -13.06
CA LYS A 127 -10.44 12.42 -12.05
C LYS A 127 -8.95 12.48 -12.32
N ALA A 128 -8.17 12.79 -11.29
CA ALA A 128 -6.74 12.87 -11.39
C ALA A 128 -6.09 11.98 -10.33
N VAL A 129 -5.00 11.33 -10.73
CA VAL A 129 -4.12 10.64 -9.81
C VAL A 129 -3.17 11.67 -9.22
N VAL A 130 -3.11 11.72 -7.90
CA VAL A 130 -2.21 12.55 -7.12
C VAL A 130 -1.23 11.62 -6.44
N ILE A 131 0.06 11.96 -6.49
CA ILE A 131 1.06 11.35 -5.60
C ILE A 131 1.26 12.29 -4.42
N CYS A 132 1.37 11.70 -3.24
CA CYS A 132 1.48 12.42 -1.98
C CYS A 132 2.54 11.77 -1.09
N ASN A 133 3.44 12.56 -0.52
CA ASN A 133 4.24 12.16 0.63
C ASN A 133 3.57 12.75 1.89
N PRO A 134 2.91 11.92 2.73
CA PRO A 134 2.19 12.40 3.91
C PRO A 134 3.11 12.95 5.01
N VAL A 135 4.38 12.51 5.06
CA VAL A 135 5.36 12.95 6.05
C VAL A 135 5.98 14.28 5.65
N ALA A 136 6.34 14.42 4.38
CA ALA A 136 6.84 15.69 3.84
C ALA A 136 5.73 16.74 3.66
N LYS A 137 4.45 16.33 3.70
CA LYS A 137 3.27 17.14 3.38
C LYS A 137 3.33 17.77 1.99
N THR A 138 3.91 17.03 1.05
CA THR A 138 4.03 17.41 -0.36
C THR A 138 3.14 16.54 -1.22
N TRP A 139 2.67 17.08 -2.34
CA TRP A 139 1.80 16.37 -3.27
C TRP A 139 1.93 16.96 -4.68
N ARG A 140 1.62 16.18 -5.71
CA ARG A 140 1.51 16.67 -7.10
C ARG A 140 0.48 15.89 -7.90
N TYR A 141 -0.08 16.55 -8.91
CA TYR A 141 -0.85 15.88 -9.95
C TYR A 141 0.07 15.09 -10.88
N LEU A 142 -0.34 13.87 -11.20
CA LEU A 142 0.23 13.14 -12.32
C LEU A 142 -0.37 13.64 -13.64
N PRO A 143 0.33 13.42 -14.77
CA PRO A 143 -0.26 13.62 -16.09
C PRO A 143 -1.62 12.90 -16.20
N PRO A 144 -2.53 13.41 -17.04
CA PRO A 144 -3.82 12.77 -17.24
C PRO A 144 -3.64 11.35 -17.79
N MET A 145 -4.35 10.39 -17.20
CA MET A 145 -4.49 9.05 -17.77
C MET A 145 -5.38 9.10 -19.01
N ALA A 146 -5.27 8.10 -19.88
CA ALA A 146 -6.24 7.89 -20.94
C ALA A 146 -7.65 7.50 -20.40
N ILE A 147 -7.74 7.06 -19.13
CA ILE A 147 -9.00 6.64 -18.51
C ILE A 147 -9.68 7.81 -17.81
N HIS A 148 -10.96 8.03 -18.13
CA HIS A 148 -11.80 9.02 -17.50
C HIS A 148 -13.06 8.35 -16.91
N THR A 149 -12.96 7.61 -15.80
CA THR A 149 -13.97 7.46 -14.70
C THR A 149 -13.87 6.13 -13.91
N ASP A 150 -14.62 6.04 -12.80
CA ASP A 150 -14.56 5.00 -11.75
C ASP A 150 -15.43 3.81 -12.15
N ILE A 151 -15.08 2.62 -11.63
CA ILE A 151 -15.92 1.75 -10.76
C ILE A 151 -15.27 0.36 -10.61
N ARG A 152 -14.30 -0.02 -11.46
CA ARG A 152 -13.61 -1.33 -11.38
C ARG A 152 -12.14 -1.26 -11.77
N MET A 153 -11.35 -0.50 -11.03
CA MET A 153 -9.91 -0.41 -11.25
C MET A 153 -9.16 -0.89 -10.01
N VAL A 154 -8.08 -1.63 -10.25
CA VAL A 154 -7.10 -1.97 -9.23
C VAL A 154 -5.86 -1.13 -9.52
N VAL A 155 -5.29 -0.57 -8.45
CA VAL A 155 -4.06 0.21 -8.51
C VAL A 155 -3.01 -0.52 -7.68
N HIS A 156 -1.84 -0.69 -8.27
CA HIS A 156 -0.65 -1.14 -7.56
C HIS A 156 0.47 -0.13 -7.80
N MET A 157 1.39 -0.03 -6.84
CA MET A 157 2.48 0.92 -6.91
C MET A 157 3.77 0.23 -6.52
N ALA A 158 4.84 0.51 -7.25
CA ALA A 158 6.15 -0.06 -7.04
C ALA A 158 7.22 1.03 -7.13
N VAL A 159 8.18 1.04 -6.20
CA VAL A 159 9.35 1.92 -6.24
C VAL A 159 10.59 1.07 -6.47
N ASP A 160 11.29 1.36 -7.56
CA ASP A 160 12.60 0.78 -7.82
C ASP A 160 13.62 1.38 -6.86
N LYS A 161 14.21 0.53 -6.01
CA LYS A 161 15.18 0.94 -4.99
C LYS A 161 16.49 1.47 -5.57
N LYS A 162 16.87 1.07 -6.78
CA LYS A 162 18.12 1.48 -7.44
C LYS A 162 17.97 2.84 -8.12
N THR A 163 16.88 3.02 -8.86
CA THR A 163 16.65 4.25 -9.64
C THR A 163 15.85 5.30 -8.85
N SER A 164 15.24 4.92 -7.72
CA SER A 164 14.18 5.69 -7.05
C SER A 164 12.99 6.01 -7.96
N GLY A 165 12.86 5.29 -9.08
CA GLY A 165 11.77 5.42 -10.03
C GLY A 165 10.50 4.79 -9.48
N LEU A 166 9.42 5.56 -9.47
CA LEU A 166 8.07 5.12 -9.14
C LEU A 166 7.35 4.63 -10.40
N ARG A 167 6.73 3.45 -10.31
CA ARG A 167 5.78 2.91 -11.27
C ARG A 167 4.40 2.73 -10.63
N ILE A 168 3.34 3.10 -11.36
CA ILE A 168 1.95 2.89 -10.92
C ILE A 168 1.22 2.08 -11.98
N PHE A 169 0.73 0.92 -11.59
CA PHE A 169 -0.02 0.00 -12.44
C PHE A 169 -1.50 0.22 -12.20
N VAL A 170 -2.25 0.49 -13.27
CA VAL A 170 -3.69 0.68 -13.22
C VAL A 170 -4.31 -0.26 -14.24
N PHE A 171 -5.16 -1.19 -13.79
CA PHE A 171 -5.89 -2.08 -14.67
C PHE A 171 -7.36 -2.20 -14.27
N GLY A 172 -8.22 -2.37 -15.26
CA GLY A 172 -9.64 -2.54 -15.03
C GLY A 172 -10.51 -2.22 -16.23
N PHE A 173 -11.75 -1.85 -15.94
CA PHE A 173 -12.77 -1.53 -16.94
C PHE A 173 -13.22 -0.09 -16.76
N GLU A 174 -13.27 0.67 -17.86
CA GLU A 174 -13.95 1.96 -17.88
C GLU A 174 -15.47 1.74 -17.81
N ASN A 175 -16.20 2.67 -17.20
CA ASN A 175 -17.64 2.52 -17.02
C ASN A 175 -18.40 3.20 -18.17
N ARG A 176 -18.69 2.43 -19.22
CA ARG A 176 -19.73 2.67 -20.23
C ARG A 176 -20.04 1.35 -20.94
N THR A 177 -21.22 1.25 -21.51
CA THR A 177 -21.80 0.06 -22.19
C THR A 177 -20.97 -0.50 -23.35
N THR A 178 -19.81 0.07 -23.64
CA THR A 178 -18.90 -0.26 -24.74
C THR A 178 -17.41 -0.23 -24.35
N SER A 179 -17.08 -0.17 -23.06
CA SER A 179 -15.70 0.10 -22.63
C SER A 179 -14.78 -1.11 -22.80
N GLU A 180 -13.71 -0.92 -23.55
CA GLU A 180 -12.58 -1.85 -23.62
C GLU A 180 -11.89 -1.90 -22.25
N PRO A 181 -11.41 -3.08 -21.84
CA PRO A 181 -10.55 -3.15 -20.66
C PRO A 181 -9.21 -2.47 -20.94
N LEU A 182 -8.64 -1.85 -19.91
CA LEU A 182 -7.45 -1.02 -20.06
C LEU A 182 -6.41 -1.36 -19.01
N PHE A 183 -5.15 -1.31 -19.43
CA PHE A 183 -3.99 -1.45 -18.58
C PHE A 183 -2.99 -0.33 -18.89
N GLN A 184 -2.70 0.47 -17.87
CA GLN A 184 -1.78 1.60 -17.97
C GLN A 184 -0.72 1.52 -16.89
N ILE A 185 0.49 1.94 -17.26
CA ILE A 185 1.61 2.07 -16.33
C ILE A 185 2.10 3.51 -16.38
N TYR A 186 2.12 4.18 -15.23
CA TYR A 186 2.83 5.44 -15.07
C TYR A 186 4.29 5.15 -14.75
N ASP A 187 5.20 5.89 -15.40
CA ASP A 187 6.60 5.93 -15.02
C ASP A 187 6.99 7.36 -14.61
N SER A 188 7.52 7.49 -13.39
CA SER A 188 7.97 8.78 -12.86
C SER A 188 9.21 9.35 -13.55
N LEU A 189 10.06 8.52 -14.16
CA LEU A 189 11.29 8.95 -14.81
C LEU A 189 10.98 9.67 -16.14
N SER A 190 10.04 9.13 -16.92
CA SER A 190 9.51 9.80 -18.11
C SER A 190 8.38 10.79 -17.78
N ASN A 191 7.84 10.70 -16.57
CA ASN A 191 6.66 11.44 -16.12
C ASN A 191 5.49 11.30 -17.12
N SER A 192 5.19 10.07 -17.52
CA SER A 192 4.17 9.77 -18.54
C SER A 192 3.44 8.47 -18.23
N TRP A 193 2.24 8.34 -18.81
CA TRP A 193 1.49 7.09 -18.84
C TRP A 193 1.73 6.37 -20.16
N SER A 194 1.94 5.05 -20.09
CA SER A 194 1.97 4.16 -21.24
C SER A 194 0.74 3.26 -21.20
N LEU A 195 0.05 3.16 -22.33
CA LEU A 195 -1.10 2.27 -22.51
C LEU A 195 -0.63 0.95 -23.11
N TYR A 196 -1.05 -0.15 -22.51
CA TYR A 196 -0.70 -1.50 -22.91
C TYR A 196 -1.92 -2.27 -23.39
N SER A 197 -1.64 -3.28 -24.22
CA SER A 197 -2.67 -4.25 -24.59
C SER A 197 -3.25 -4.92 -23.34
N TYR A 198 -4.54 -5.22 -23.39
CA TYR A 198 -5.21 -5.95 -22.33
C TYR A 198 -5.30 -7.44 -22.68
N PRO A 199 -5.20 -8.36 -21.71
CA PRO A 199 -5.26 -9.79 -21.99
C PRO A 199 -6.58 -10.20 -22.62
N SER A 200 -6.54 -10.82 -23.80
CA SER A 200 -7.71 -11.27 -24.57
C SER A 200 -8.58 -12.30 -23.83
N ARG A 201 -7.97 -13.06 -22.90
CA ARG A 201 -8.69 -14.00 -22.02
C ARG A 201 -9.67 -13.30 -21.08
N ILE A 202 -9.43 -12.03 -20.75
CA ILE A 202 -10.22 -11.29 -19.77
C ILE A 202 -11.36 -10.59 -20.49
N LEU A 203 -12.56 -11.14 -20.30
CA LEU A 203 -13.80 -10.65 -20.91
C LEU A 203 -14.39 -9.47 -20.12
N GLN A 204 -15.35 -8.75 -20.71
CA GLN A 204 -16.11 -7.70 -20.03
C GLN A 204 -16.88 -8.19 -18.78
N SER A 205 -17.21 -9.49 -18.73
CA SER A 205 -17.79 -10.14 -17.55
C SER A 205 -16.81 -10.26 -16.38
N SER A 206 -15.51 -10.09 -16.63
CA SER A 206 -14.48 -10.23 -15.61
C SER A 206 -14.46 -9.03 -14.68
N ARG A 207 -14.10 -9.28 -13.42
CA ARG A 207 -13.88 -8.25 -12.41
C ARG A 207 -12.43 -8.33 -11.92
N PRO A 208 -11.67 -7.22 -11.95
CA PRO A 208 -10.35 -7.18 -11.34
C PRO A 208 -10.52 -7.26 -9.81
N LEU A 209 -9.68 -8.08 -9.17
CA LEU A 209 -9.72 -8.31 -7.73
C LEU A 209 -8.51 -7.71 -7.02
N SER A 210 -7.32 -8.01 -7.50
CA SER A 210 -6.06 -7.59 -6.87
C SER A 210 -4.91 -7.66 -7.87
N GLY A 211 -3.86 -6.89 -7.62
CA GLY A 211 -2.64 -6.94 -8.42
C GLY A 211 -1.42 -6.65 -7.57
N VAL A 212 -0.30 -7.27 -7.93
CA VAL A 212 0.96 -7.16 -7.21
C VAL A 212 2.14 -7.32 -8.16
N LEU A 213 3.21 -6.55 -7.96
CA LEU A 213 4.47 -6.74 -8.65
C LEU A 213 5.35 -7.74 -7.91
N HIS A 214 5.87 -8.74 -8.62
CA HIS A 214 6.83 -9.71 -8.09
C HIS A 214 7.89 -10.00 -9.15
N ASN A 215 9.17 -9.78 -8.83
CA ASN A 215 10.30 -10.03 -9.73
C ASN A 215 10.11 -9.42 -11.14
N GLU A 216 9.82 -8.12 -11.21
CA GLU A 216 9.53 -7.38 -12.46
C GLU A 216 8.33 -7.90 -13.29
N THR A 217 7.59 -8.87 -12.76
CA THR A 217 6.37 -9.39 -13.38
C THR A 217 5.17 -8.92 -12.58
N PHE A 218 4.22 -8.27 -13.25
CA PHE A 218 2.99 -7.81 -12.63
C PHE A 218 1.93 -8.90 -12.70
N TYR A 219 1.43 -9.34 -11.54
CA TYR A 219 0.38 -10.36 -11.45
C TYR A 219 -0.95 -9.68 -11.19
N ALA A 220 -1.97 -10.02 -12.00
CA ALA A 220 -3.31 -9.49 -11.90
C ALA A 220 -4.32 -10.63 -11.75
N LEU A 221 -5.10 -10.57 -10.67
CA LEU A 221 -6.16 -11.52 -10.36
C LEU A 221 -7.52 -10.99 -10.81
N PHE A 222 -8.22 -11.82 -11.56
CA PHE A 222 -9.56 -11.57 -12.07
C PHE A 222 -10.54 -12.65 -11.63
N TYR A 223 -11.80 -12.30 -11.62
CA TYR A 223 -12.92 -13.24 -11.48
C TYR A 223 -13.88 -13.06 -12.64
N ASP A 224 -14.08 -14.12 -13.43
CA ASP A 224 -15.07 -14.13 -14.50
C ASP A 224 -16.44 -14.50 -13.92
N ILE A 225 -17.39 -13.56 -14.02
CA ILE A 225 -18.74 -13.74 -13.50
C ILE A 225 -19.51 -14.79 -14.29
N VAL A 226 -19.28 -14.91 -15.60
CA VAL A 226 -20.02 -15.84 -16.47
C VAL A 226 -19.44 -17.24 -16.35
N ALA A 227 -18.12 -17.37 -16.49
CA ALA A 227 -17.43 -18.65 -16.36
C ALA A 227 -17.32 -19.15 -14.90
N GLN A 228 -17.63 -18.30 -13.92
CA GLN A 228 -17.58 -18.60 -12.48
C GLN A 228 -16.20 -19.13 -12.04
N ASN A 229 -15.13 -18.59 -12.62
CA ASN A 229 -13.77 -19.00 -12.34
C ASN A 229 -12.84 -17.82 -12.06
N HIS A 230 -11.71 -18.11 -11.43
CA HIS A 230 -10.64 -17.16 -11.15
C HIS A 230 -9.54 -17.30 -12.18
N ILE A 231 -8.99 -16.16 -12.60
CA ILE A 231 -7.95 -16.10 -13.63
C ILE A 231 -6.79 -15.27 -13.07
N LEU A 232 -5.59 -15.83 -13.11
CA LEU A 232 -4.36 -15.11 -12.80
C LEU A 232 -3.58 -14.86 -14.09
N MET A 233 -3.40 -13.59 -14.41
CA MET A 233 -2.58 -13.14 -15.53
C MET A 233 -1.26 -12.59 -15.00
N SER A 234 -0.17 -12.82 -15.72
CA SER A 234 1.13 -12.18 -15.51
C SER A 234 1.46 -11.27 -16.69
N PHE A 235 2.01 -10.09 -16.40
CA PHE A 235 2.51 -9.15 -17.38
C PHE A 235 4.00 -8.94 -17.13
N ASN A 236 4.82 -9.33 -18.10
CA ASN A 236 6.25 -9.04 -18.08
C ASN A 236 6.46 -7.61 -18.59
N VAL A 237 6.99 -6.74 -17.73
CA VAL A 237 7.18 -5.32 -18.09
C VAL A 237 8.21 -5.13 -19.20
N ALA A 238 9.24 -5.98 -19.29
CA ALA A 238 10.27 -5.87 -20.31
C ALA A 238 9.79 -6.38 -21.69
N GLU A 239 8.94 -7.40 -21.69
CA GLU A 239 8.41 -7.99 -22.94
C GLU A 239 7.10 -7.34 -23.39
N GLU A 240 6.43 -6.60 -22.50
CA GLU A 240 5.12 -5.98 -22.73
C GLU A 240 4.01 -6.98 -23.09
N LEU A 241 4.15 -8.22 -22.60
CA LEU A 241 3.26 -9.33 -22.92
C LEU A 241 2.52 -9.87 -21.70
N TRP A 242 1.21 -10.11 -21.91
CA TRP A 242 0.37 -10.84 -20.98
C TRP A 242 0.45 -12.35 -21.21
N THR A 243 0.58 -13.09 -20.13
CA THR A 243 0.58 -14.55 -20.10
C THR A 243 -0.43 -15.05 -19.08
N ASP A 244 -1.12 -16.13 -19.42
CA ASP A 244 -2.03 -16.81 -18.51
C ASP A 244 -1.23 -17.79 -17.65
N VAL A 245 -1.23 -17.59 -16.34
CA VAL A 245 -0.49 -18.45 -15.40
C VAL A 245 -1.18 -19.82 -15.25
N ARG A 246 -2.47 -19.92 -15.63
CA ARG A 246 -3.28 -21.15 -15.56
C ARG A 246 -3.34 -21.79 -14.18
N VAL A 247 -3.35 -20.96 -13.13
CA VAL A 247 -3.42 -21.44 -11.75
C VAL A 247 -4.74 -22.15 -11.48
N HIS A 248 -4.66 -23.34 -10.89
CA HIS A 248 -5.84 -24.02 -10.38
C HIS A 248 -6.16 -23.54 -8.95
N PHE A 249 -7.28 -22.82 -8.79
CA PHE A 249 -7.74 -22.34 -7.49
C PHE A 249 -8.60 -23.41 -6.81
N PRO A 250 -8.30 -23.81 -5.57
CA PRO A 250 -8.96 -24.94 -4.94
C PRO A 250 -10.44 -24.67 -4.59
N ARG A 251 -10.83 -23.40 -4.47
CA ARG A 251 -12.17 -22.99 -4.04
C ARG A 251 -12.57 -21.68 -4.70
N PHE A 252 -13.89 -21.49 -4.83
CA PHE A 252 -14.47 -20.21 -5.18
C PHE A 252 -14.32 -19.18 -4.04
N PHE A 253 -13.94 -17.95 -4.37
CA PHE A 253 -13.91 -16.82 -3.45
C PHE A 253 -14.46 -15.55 -4.10
N VAL A 254 -15.16 -14.73 -3.30
CA VAL A 254 -15.78 -13.48 -3.78
C VAL A 254 -14.74 -12.35 -3.88
N THR A 255 -13.69 -12.38 -3.07
CA THR A 255 -12.60 -11.40 -3.11
C THR A 255 -11.30 -12.10 -2.75
N GLY A 256 -10.17 -11.56 -3.19
CA GLY A 256 -8.85 -12.09 -2.88
C GLY A 256 -7.81 -10.98 -2.94
N GLN A 257 -6.85 -11.00 -2.02
CA GLN A 257 -5.76 -10.03 -1.97
C GLN A 257 -4.44 -10.76 -2.28
N LEU A 258 -3.76 -10.34 -3.35
CA LEU A 258 -2.43 -10.81 -3.70
C LEU A 258 -1.37 -10.04 -2.92
N LEU A 259 -0.36 -10.75 -2.44
CA LEU A 259 0.71 -10.20 -1.61
C LEU A 259 2.03 -10.88 -1.95
N VAL A 260 3.14 -10.18 -1.77
CA VAL A 260 4.48 -10.74 -1.92
C VAL A 260 5.22 -10.62 -0.60
N ALA A 261 5.51 -11.77 0.01
CA ALA A 261 6.26 -11.86 1.26
C ALA A 261 7.38 -12.91 1.09
N ASN A 262 8.58 -12.66 1.61
CA ASN A 262 9.71 -13.60 1.48
C ASN A 262 9.94 -14.11 0.03
N SER A 263 9.82 -13.23 -0.98
CA SER A 263 9.94 -13.58 -2.41
C SER A 263 8.97 -14.68 -2.89
N ARG A 264 7.82 -14.81 -2.21
CA ARG A 264 6.76 -15.75 -2.53
C ARG A 264 5.44 -15.02 -2.72
N LEU A 265 4.60 -15.54 -3.62
CA LEU A 265 3.31 -14.97 -3.98
C LEU A 265 2.21 -15.63 -3.14
N TYR A 266 1.51 -14.84 -2.33
CA TYR A 266 0.41 -15.30 -1.51
C TYR A 266 -0.92 -14.74 -2.00
N LEU A 267 -1.96 -15.49 -1.69
CA LEU A 267 -3.35 -15.13 -1.89
C LEU A 267 -4.08 -15.28 -0.56
N VAL A 268 -4.67 -14.19 -0.09
CA VAL A 268 -5.55 -14.17 1.08
C VAL A 268 -6.99 -14.07 0.63
N THR A 269 -7.82 -15.02 1.05
CA THR A 269 -9.23 -15.13 0.64
C THR A 269 -10.14 -15.39 1.83
N PRO A 270 -11.41 -14.98 1.76
CA PRO A 270 -12.39 -15.42 2.73
C PRO A 270 -12.69 -16.91 2.55
N CYS A 271 -12.60 -17.67 3.64
CA CYS A 271 -13.06 -19.04 3.71
C CYS A 271 -14.59 -19.06 3.80
N LYS A 272 -15.19 -20.03 3.11
CA LYS A 272 -16.62 -20.33 3.16
C LYS A 272 -16.80 -21.77 3.65
N GLU A 273 -17.70 -21.96 4.61
CA GLU A 273 -18.34 -23.26 4.85
C GLU A 273 -19.66 -23.40 4.07
N ILE A 274 -20.00 -24.65 3.78
CA ILE A 274 -20.79 -25.19 2.67
C ILE A 274 -22.19 -24.56 2.51
N GLY A 275 -22.57 -24.26 1.25
CA GLY A 275 -23.95 -23.85 0.89
C GLY A 275 -24.05 -22.77 -0.18
N GLY A 276 -23.79 -23.11 -1.44
CA GLY A 276 -24.43 -22.55 -2.66
C GLY A 276 -24.29 -21.09 -3.11
N HIS A 277 -24.22 -20.07 -2.22
CA HIS A 277 -24.31 -18.66 -2.67
C HIS A 277 -23.22 -17.73 -2.12
N PRO A 278 -22.78 -16.71 -2.88
CA PRO A 278 -21.86 -15.69 -2.39
C PRO A 278 -22.53 -14.87 -1.29
N THR A 279 -22.10 -15.06 -0.03
CA THR A 279 -22.53 -14.23 1.09
C THR A 279 -21.71 -12.95 1.13
N ARG A 280 -22.31 -11.84 1.58
CA ARG A 280 -21.56 -10.60 1.88
C ARG A 280 -20.69 -10.71 3.13
N PHE A 281 -20.70 -11.88 3.77
CA PHE A 281 -20.07 -12.14 5.06
C PHE A 281 -18.96 -13.19 4.92
N VAL A 282 -17.90 -12.96 5.68
CA VAL A 282 -16.73 -13.80 5.88
C VAL A 282 -16.93 -14.60 7.16
N LEU A 283 -16.66 -15.92 7.09
CA LEU A 283 -16.68 -16.82 8.24
C LEU A 283 -15.28 -17.07 8.79
N ASN A 284 -14.29 -17.15 7.90
CA ASN A 284 -12.87 -17.19 8.25
C ASN A 284 -12.00 -16.65 7.10
N LEU A 285 -10.68 -16.59 7.27
CA LEU A 285 -9.72 -16.21 6.23
C LEU A 285 -8.70 -17.33 5.99
N ASP A 286 -8.36 -17.57 4.73
CA ASP A 286 -7.33 -18.50 4.30
C ASP A 286 -6.12 -17.74 3.75
N ILE A 287 -4.93 -18.26 4.05
CA ILE A 287 -3.67 -17.89 3.41
C ILE A 287 -3.25 -19.06 2.51
N SER A 288 -3.08 -18.78 1.22
CA SER A 288 -2.59 -19.75 0.24
C SER A 288 -1.36 -19.22 -0.49
N GLU A 289 -0.43 -20.10 -0.83
CA GLU A 289 0.73 -19.80 -1.66
C GLU A 289 0.42 -20.16 -3.11
N ILE A 290 0.77 -19.27 -4.04
CA ILE A 290 0.70 -19.50 -5.48
C ILE A 290 2.10 -19.83 -5.98
N CYS A 291 2.34 -21.10 -6.26
CA CYS A 291 3.55 -21.55 -6.91
C CYS A 291 3.42 -21.36 -8.44
N ILE A 292 4.07 -20.33 -8.97
CA ILE A 292 4.02 -19.98 -10.40
C ILE A 292 4.56 -21.11 -11.29
N PRO A 293 5.74 -21.72 -11.03
CA PRO A 293 6.25 -22.81 -11.88
C PRO A 293 5.36 -24.04 -11.92
N ALA A 294 4.61 -24.31 -10.84
CA ALA A 294 3.70 -25.43 -10.74
C ALA A 294 2.25 -25.07 -11.13
N SER A 295 1.97 -23.81 -11.47
CA SER A 295 0.61 -23.29 -11.71
C SER A 295 -0.40 -23.75 -10.64
N LYS A 296 0.03 -23.77 -9.36
CA LYS A 296 -0.74 -24.36 -8.26
C LYS A 296 -0.93 -23.35 -7.13
N CYS A 297 -2.16 -23.26 -6.63
CA CYS A 297 -2.49 -22.55 -5.40
C CYS A 297 -2.73 -23.56 -4.28
N SER A 298 -1.88 -23.55 -3.25
CA SER A 298 -1.97 -24.46 -2.10
C SER A 298 -2.20 -23.68 -0.81
N ARG A 299 -3.16 -24.14 0.00
CA ARG A 299 -3.42 -23.56 1.32
C ARG A 299 -2.18 -23.74 2.20
N VAL A 300 -1.71 -22.65 2.79
CA VAL A 300 -0.63 -22.62 3.79
C VAL A 300 -1.24 -22.80 5.17
N THR A 301 -2.16 -21.91 5.53
CA THR A 301 -2.89 -21.97 6.80
C THR A 301 -4.24 -21.30 6.67
N GLU A 302 -5.13 -21.67 7.58
CA GLU A 302 -6.37 -20.95 7.85
C GLU A 302 -6.18 -20.13 9.14
N LEU A 303 -6.85 -18.99 9.27
CA LEU A 303 -6.78 -18.21 10.51
C LEU A 303 -7.38 -19.04 11.66
N PRO A 304 -6.63 -19.27 12.77
CA PRO A 304 -7.18 -19.94 13.93
C PRO A 304 -8.41 -19.18 14.47
N SER A 305 -9.42 -19.88 14.99
CA SER A 305 -10.65 -19.23 15.48
C SER A 305 -10.37 -18.19 16.58
N SER A 306 -9.37 -18.43 17.43
CA SER A 306 -8.92 -17.48 18.45
C SER A 306 -8.38 -16.18 17.82
N VAL A 307 -7.60 -16.29 16.76
CA VAL A 307 -7.04 -15.18 15.98
C VAL A 307 -8.15 -14.43 15.24
N PHE A 308 -9.08 -15.15 14.62
CA PHE A 308 -10.24 -14.55 13.97
C PHE A 308 -11.08 -13.73 14.95
N SER A 309 -11.36 -14.28 16.14
CA SER A 309 -12.07 -13.57 17.21
C SER A 309 -11.28 -12.39 17.77
N LEU A 310 -9.95 -12.45 17.82
CA LEU A 310 -9.12 -11.30 18.17
C LEU A 310 -9.23 -10.17 17.13
N LEU A 311 -9.26 -10.50 15.83
CA LEU A 311 -9.39 -9.50 14.76
C LEU A 311 -10.78 -8.88 14.70
N PHE A 312 -11.85 -9.69 14.83
CA PHE A 312 -13.22 -9.28 14.49
C PHE A 312 -14.18 -9.29 15.69
N GLY A 313 -13.68 -9.56 16.90
CA GLY A 313 -14.48 -9.75 18.09
C GLY A 313 -15.34 -11.02 18.03
N SER A 314 -16.41 -11.05 18.83
CA SER A 314 -17.37 -12.16 18.88
C SER A 314 -18.30 -12.26 17.66
N SER A 315 -18.03 -11.49 16.59
CA SER A 315 -18.87 -11.43 15.40
C SER A 315 -18.65 -12.67 14.54
N HIS A 316 -19.68 -13.50 14.39
CA HIS A 316 -19.63 -14.68 13.50
C HIS A 316 -19.86 -14.35 12.01
N ARG A 317 -20.08 -13.08 11.66
CA ARG A 317 -20.32 -12.61 10.29
C ARG A 317 -19.65 -11.27 10.06
N VAL A 318 -18.55 -11.28 9.31
CA VAL A 318 -17.73 -10.08 9.06
C VAL A 318 -17.93 -9.60 7.63
N CYS A 319 -18.18 -8.31 7.39
CA CYS A 319 -18.32 -7.80 6.02
C CYS A 319 -16.99 -7.92 5.26
N LEU A 320 -17.03 -8.22 3.95
CA LEU A 320 -15.85 -8.34 3.09
C LEU A 320 -14.96 -7.08 3.06
N SER A 321 -15.50 -5.91 3.40
CA SER A 321 -14.76 -4.64 3.47
C SER A 321 -14.25 -4.32 4.88
N SER A 322 -14.27 -5.26 5.82
CA SER A 322 -13.92 -5.00 7.23
C SER A 322 -12.44 -5.23 7.53
N TRP A 323 -11.64 -5.65 6.54
CA TRP A 323 -10.22 -5.93 6.74
C TRP A 323 -9.40 -5.62 5.50
N VAL A 324 -8.12 -5.43 5.74
CA VAL A 324 -7.07 -5.33 4.73
C VAL A 324 -5.89 -6.18 5.15
N THR A 325 -5.19 -6.77 4.19
CA THR A 325 -3.94 -7.49 4.42
C THR A 325 -2.80 -6.82 3.67
N MET A 326 -1.63 -6.89 4.28
CA MET A 326 -0.40 -6.26 3.82
C MET A 326 0.81 -7.08 4.28
N VAL A 327 2.02 -6.65 3.92
CA VAL A 327 3.26 -7.35 4.24
C VAL A 327 4.13 -6.52 5.18
N PHE A 328 4.15 -6.88 6.45
CA PHE A 328 4.92 -6.20 7.47
C PHE A 328 6.12 -7.06 7.88
N ASP A 329 7.35 -6.57 7.65
CA ASP A 329 8.59 -7.29 8.00
C ASP A 329 8.62 -8.73 7.44
N ASN A 330 8.29 -8.85 6.14
CA ASN A 330 8.12 -10.13 5.44
C ASN A 330 7.08 -11.09 6.03
N SER A 331 6.26 -10.62 6.96
CA SER A 331 5.16 -11.36 7.58
C SER A 331 3.83 -10.84 7.06
N ILE A 332 2.80 -11.69 7.05
CA ILE A 332 1.48 -11.30 6.55
C ILE A 332 0.72 -10.62 7.69
N CYS A 333 0.31 -9.38 7.48
CA CYS A 333 -0.34 -8.55 8.50
C CYS A 333 -1.79 -8.27 8.13
N PHE A 334 -2.70 -8.45 9.08
CA PHE A 334 -4.12 -8.21 8.98
C PHE A 334 -4.51 -7.03 9.85
N VAL A 335 -5.28 -6.09 9.30
CA VAL A 335 -5.87 -4.99 10.07
C VAL A 335 -7.38 -5.03 9.89
N SER A 336 -8.12 -5.04 10.99
CA SER A 336 -9.59 -5.02 10.99
C SER A 336 -10.16 -3.63 11.24
N ASN A 337 -11.41 -3.43 10.85
CA ASN A 337 -12.17 -2.19 11.05
C ASN A 337 -12.52 -1.90 12.52
N LEU A 338 -12.03 -2.74 13.43
CA LEU A 338 -12.03 -2.56 14.88
C LEU A 338 -10.67 -2.04 15.40
N GLY A 339 -9.69 -1.83 14.52
CA GLY A 339 -8.34 -1.37 14.86
C GLY A 339 -7.42 -2.49 15.31
N GLN A 340 -7.91 -3.73 15.33
CA GLN A 340 -7.11 -4.89 15.70
C GLN A 340 -6.15 -5.22 14.57
N THR A 341 -4.90 -5.45 14.95
CA THR A 341 -3.82 -5.75 14.01
C THR A 341 -3.13 -7.03 14.45
N ILE A 342 -3.05 -8.01 13.56
CA ILE A 342 -2.38 -9.28 13.82
C ILE A 342 -1.44 -9.60 12.68
N VAL A 343 -0.26 -10.08 13.02
CA VAL A 343 0.77 -10.48 12.08
C VAL A 343 1.01 -11.99 12.18
N HIS A 344 1.10 -12.66 11.03
CA HIS A 344 1.45 -14.06 10.89
C HIS A 344 2.88 -14.16 10.39
N ASN A 345 3.76 -14.69 11.25
CA ASN A 345 5.11 -15.07 10.86
C ASN A 345 5.06 -16.51 10.37
N GLU A 346 5.23 -16.71 9.07
CA GLU A 346 5.19 -18.04 8.45
C GLU A 346 6.34 -18.94 8.90
N VAL A 347 7.54 -18.39 9.09
CA VAL A 347 8.74 -19.20 9.45
C VAL A 347 8.58 -19.82 10.83
N ALA A 348 7.99 -19.07 11.77
CA ALA A 348 7.72 -19.55 13.12
C ALA A 348 6.33 -20.23 13.24
N ASP A 349 5.48 -20.08 12.23
CA ASP A 349 4.03 -20.34 12.27
C ASP A 349 3.34 -19.73 13.51
N LEU A 350 3.66 -18.47 13.79
CA LEU A 350 3.16 -17.75 14.96
C LEU A 350 2.30 -16.54 14.58
N TRP A 351 1.21 -16.39 15.31
CA TRP A 351 0.32 -15.25 15.25
C TRP A 351 0.61 -14.31 16.42
N HIS A 352 0.91 -13.05 16.12
CA HIS A 352 1.19 -12.05 17.14
C HIS A 352 0.31 -10.80 16.95
N PRO A 353 -0.46 -10.40 17.97
CA PRO A 353 -1.18 -9.14 17.93
C PRO A 353 -0.18 -7.98 18.09
N LEU A 354 -0.40 -6.90 17.34
CA LEU A 354 0.22 -5.61 17.60
C LEU A 354 -0.69 -4.78 18.50
N THR A 355 -0.19 -3.64 18.99
CA THR A 355 -1.03 -2.70 19.72
C THR A 355 -2.23 -2.30 18.86
N PRO A 356 -3.46 -2.26 19.41
CA PRO A 356 -4.62 -1.86 18.63
C PRO A 356 -4.53 -0.40 18.19
N CYS A 357 -4.96 -0.13 16.97
CA CYS A 357 -5.06 1.23 16.44
C CYS A 357 -6.22 1.96 17.15
N SER A 358 -5.88 3.02 17.88
CA SER A 358 -6.83 3.86 18.63
C SER A 358 -7.66 4.80 17.74
N ILE A 359 -7.32 4.90 16.46
CA ILE A 359 -8.02 5.74 15.48
C ILE A 359 -9.24 4.98 14.95
N PRO A 360 -10.42 5.61 14.82
CA PRO A 360 -11.61 4.94 14.29
C PRO A 360 -11.33 4.31 12.93
N THR A 361 -11.33 2.97 12.89
CA THR A 361 -11.12 2.16 11.68
C THR A 361 -12.44 1.72 11.04
N VAL A 362 -13.58 2.21 11.54
CA VAL A 362 -14.90 1.95 10.95
C VAL A 362 -14.90 2.42 9.50
N GLY A 363 -14.95 1.49 8.54
CA GLY A 363 -14.83 1.82 7.12
C GLY A 363 -13.39 1.76 6.58
N LEU A 364 -12.55 0.86 7.09
CA LEU A 364 -11.26 0.52 6.46
C LEU A 364 -11.43 0.27 4.96
N LEU A 365 -10.67 1.02 4.17
CA LEU A 365 -10.72 0.93 2.71
C LEU A 365 -9.33 0.77 2.09
N PHE A 366 -8.27 0.97 2.88
CA PHE A 366 -6.89 0.83 2.43
C PHE A 366 -5.94 0.52 3.60
N GLY A 367 -5.02 -0.42 3.37
CA GLY A 367 -3.82 -0.61 4.17
C GLY A 367 -2.66 -0.95 3.24
N SER A 368 -1.49 -0.36 3.50
CA SER A 368 -0.24 -0.79 2.89
C SER A 368 0.93 -0.58 3.85
N SER A 369 1.97 -1.37 3.68
CA SER A 369 3.17 -1.40 4.51
C SER A 369 4.34 -0.92 3.67
N PHE A 370 5.02 0.11 4.13
CA PHE A 370 6.16 0.70 3.44
C PHE A 370 7.07 1.39 4.44
N THR A 371 8.29 1.70 4.03
CA THR A 371 9.20 2.51 4.84
C THR A 371 8.85 3.98 4.70
N LEU A 372 8.64 4.66 5.83
CA LEU A 372 8.54 6.11 5.89
C LEU A 372 9.88 6.79 5.59
N ASP A 373 9.82 7.89 4.86
CA ASP A 373 10.94 8.61 4.29
C ASP A 373 10.49 10.03 3.92
N VAL A 374 10.81 10.99 4.78
CA VAL A 374 10.56 12.42 4.56
C VAL A 374 11.39 12.99 3.39
N CYS A 375 12.47 12.31 3.03
CA CYS A 375 13.37 12.66 1.94
C CYS A 375 12.84 12.17 0.58
N MET A 376 11.79 11.34 0.54
CA MET A 376 11.25 10.84 -0.72
C MET A 376 10.50 11.96 -1.48
N PRO A 377 10.94 12.33 -2.69
CA PRO A 377 10.30 13.35 -3.49
C PRO A 377 8.98 12.82 -4.08
N VAL A 378 8.06 13.74 -4.33
CA VAL A 378 6.75 13.45 -4.94
C VAL A 378 6.81 13.59 -6.44
#